data_AF-A0A7S0SB00-F1
#
_entry.id   AF-A0A7S0SB00-F1
#
_cell.length_a   1.000
_cell.length_b   1.000
_cell.length_c   1.000
_cell.angle_alpha   90.00
_cell.angle_beta   90.00
_cell.angle_gamma   90.00
#
_symmetry.space_group_name_H-M   'P 1'
#
loop_
_entity.id
_entity.type
_entity.pdbx_description
1 polymer ?
#
loop_
_entity_poly.entity_id
_entity_poly.type
_entity_poly.pdbx_seq_one_letter_code
_entity_poly.pdbx_strand_id
1 'polypeptide(L)'
;GALFMSEFKSRSKWGDSKRWYNAWALLELLETYPGQVPDVDIAINGADEPFIGSQELFRVGTKPDGRAIKGLRPWNVSQARSPPPLFSVCRDANNVDLLWPQYNIWGMDWTGMGMREPPWCVQFPMLRRTWLRKGITHRPGKLFWRGQLKSNPSTRGAMVRCRTRLLPKAGKRRIDVEVNGVVIRKGGGSMPGVSTRGGKQVSASARCNAKYLLHMEGRSFSLAQLPQAGCGSLMVMGPHRYYTPIERAYRANGFFLPVQLPVYNPGGDPRAVVERGACENVSAAITWAESKAPGGGADASAAVAAEAAAWTELELS
;
A
#
# COMPACT_ATOMS: atom_id res chain seq x y z
N GLY A 1 11.25 27.37 -14.27
CA GLY A 1 12.12 26.30 -14.82
C GLY A 1 11.41 25.62 -15.98
N ALA A 2 12.11 24.77 -16.72
CA ALA A 2 11.53 23.96 -17.79
C ALA A 2 11.69 22.47 -17.46
N LEU A 3 10.71 21.66 -17.83
CA LEU A 3 10.76 20.20 -17.69
C LEU A 3 10.97 19.57 -19.06
N PHE A 4 12.05 18.80 -19.19
CA PHE A 4 12.30 17.95 -20.35
C PHE A 4 12.12 16.49 -19.94
N MET A 5 11.42 15.71 -20.76
CA MET A 5 11.11 14.31 -20.46
C MET A 5 11.30 13.46 -21.71
N SER A 6 11.91 12.29 -21.56
CA SER A 6 12.03 11.33 -22.66
C SER A 6 10.65 10.88 -23.17
N GLU A 7 10.48 10.78 -24.48
CA GLU A 7 9.21 10.38 -25.10
C GLU A 7 8.91 8.87 -24.98
N PHE A 8 9.79 8.09 -24.32
CA PHE A 8 9.74 6.64 -24.34
C PHE A 8 8.40 6.11 -23.82
N LYS A 9 7.64 5.47 -24.71
CA LYS A 9 6.35 4.87 -24.39
C LYS A 9 6.56 3.55 -23.66
N SER A 10 5.94 3.41 -22.48
CA SER A 10 5.98 2.13 -21.76
C SER A 10 5.35 1.04 -22.62
N ARG A 11 5.99 -0.13 -22.68
CA ARG A 11 5.36 -1.34 -23.28
C ARG A 11 4.20 -1.87 -22.43
N SER A 12 4.07 -1.41 -21.19
CA SER A 12 2.93 -1.71 -20.33
C SER A 12 1.74 -0.84 -20.74
N LYS A 13 0.59 -1.46 -20.98
CA LYS A 13 -0.69 -0.78 -21.17
C LYS A 13 -1.08 0.19 -20.03
N TRP A 14 -0.43 0.07 -18.86
CA TRP A 14 -0.70 0.89 -17.67
C TRP A 14 0.46 1.82 -17.29
N GLY A 15 1.65 1.62 -17.86
CA GLY A 15 2.83 2.41 -17.51
C GLY A 15 2.81 3.80 -18.12
N ASP A 16 2.07 3.98 -19.22
CA ASP A 16 2.05 5.25 -19.97
C ASP A 16 1.32 6.39 -19.27
N SER A 17 0.38 6.10 -18.35
CA SER A 17 -0.29 7.16 -17.57
C SER A 17 0.55 7.63 -16.38
N LYS A 18 1.32 6.74 -15.75
CA LYS A 18 2.15 7.07 -14.58
C LYS A 18 3.22 8.13 -14.87
N ARG A 19 3.82 8.12 -16.06
CA ARG A 19 4.83 9.14 -16.44
C ARG A 19 4.24 10.55 -16.39
N TRP A 20 2.98 10.71 -16.78
CA TRP A 20 2.31 12.02 -16.78
C TRP A 20 2.02 12.52 -15.37
N TYR A 21 1.66 11.63 -14.44
CA TYR A 21 1.50 12.00 -13.03
C TYR A 21 2.84 12.37 -12.37
N ASN A 22 3.92 11.66 -12.70
CA ASN A 22 5.26 12.04 -12.25
C ASN A 22 5.73 13.37 -12.89
N ALA A 23 5.38 13.63 -14.15
CA ALA A 23 5.65 14.92 -14.79
C ALA A 23 4.88 16.05 -14.10
N TRP A 24 3.60 15.81 -13.75
CA TRP A 24 2.80 16.77 -12.99
C TRP A 24 3.41 17.11 -11.63
N ALA A 25 3.95 16.12 -10.93
CA ALA A 25 4.67 16.31 -9.67
C ALA A 25 5.86 17.28 -9.81
N LEU A 26 6.63 17.12 -10.88
CA LEU A 26 7.80 17.95 -11.15
C LEU A 26 7.40 19.36 -11.59
N LEU A 27 6.34 19.49 -12.38
CA LEU A 27 5.79 20.79 -12.75
C LEU A 27 5.27 21.55 -11.53
N GLU A 28 4.56 20.88 -10.61
CA GLU A 28 4.13 21.48 -9.35
C GLU A 28 5.33 21.92 -8.50
N LEU A 29 6.40 21.12 -8.44
CA LEU A 29 7.63 21.50 -7.75
C LEU A 29 8.26 22.78 -8.34
N LEU A 30 8.32 22.87 -9.68
CA LEU A 30 8.86 24.03 -10.39
C LEU A 30 8.00 25.29 -10.22
N GLU A 31 6.67 25.13 -10.13
CA GLU A 31 5.71 26.22 -9.92
C GLU A 31 5.73 26.70 -8.47
N THR A 32 5.82 25.78 -7.50
CA THR A 32 5.83 26.10 -6.07
C THR A 32 7.13 26.76 -5.62
N TYR A 33 8.26 26.37 -6.22
CA TYR A 33 9.60 26.83 -5.83
C TYR A 33 10.35 27.49 -7.00
N PRO A 34 9.85 28.62 -7.55
CA PRO A 34 10.45 29.25 -8.71
C PRO A 34 11.87 29.74 -8.39
N GLY A 35 12.83 29.36 -9.24
CA GLY A 35 14.24 29.74 -9.11
C GLY A 35 15.02 28.99 -8.02
N GLN A 36 14.38 28.09 -7.27
CA GLN A 36 15.03 27.31 -6.20
C GLN A 36 15.32 25.85 -6.60
N VAL A 37 14.71 25.36 -7.67
CA VAL A 37 14.98 24.03 -8.21
C VAL A 37 16.22 24.12 -9.12
N PRO A 38 17.33 23.43 -8.79
CA PRO A 38 18.53 23.44 -9.62
C PRO A 38 18.32 22.64 -10.91
N ASP A 39 19.19 22.88 -11.89
CA ASP A 39 19.29 22.03 -13.07
C ASP A 39 19.75 20.64 -12.65
N VAL A 40 18.93 19.62 -12.91
CA VAL A 40 19.19 18.24 -12.49
C VAL A 40 18.53 17.25 -13.45
N ASP A 41 19.24 16.15 -13.72
CA ASP A 41 18.68 14.98 -14.37
C ASP A 41 18.16 14.00 -13.33
N ILE A 42 16.92 13.53 -13.50
CA ILE A 42 16.30 12.54 -12.62
C ILE A 42 15.74 11.37 -13.42
N ALA A 43 15.96 10.16 -12.91
CA ALA A 43 15.35 8.94 -13.43
C ALA A 43 14.29 8.45 -12.45
N ILE A 44 13.04 8.33 -12.91
CA ILE A 44 11.92 7.80 -12.12
C ILE A 44 11.45 6.48 -12.73
N ASN A 45 11.52 5.42 -11.94
CA ASN A 45 10.97 4.11 -12.26
C ASN A 45 9.44 4.15 -12.27
N GLY A 46 8.83 3.87 -13.42
CA GLY A 46 7.37 3.79 -13.59
C GLY A 46 6.75 2.43 -13.19
N ALA A 47 7.55 1.44 -12.82
CA ALA A 47 7.06 0.14 -12.37
C ALA A 47 6.46 0.19 -10.95
N ASP A 48 5.71 -0.85 -10.58
CA ASP A 48 5.22 -1.00 -9.21
C ASP A 48 6.35 -1.48 -8.28
N GLU A 49 7.21 -2.38 -8.76
CA GLU A 49 8.34 -2.94 -8.04
C GLU A 49 9.60 -2.03 -8.12
N PRO A 50 10.44 -2.00 -7.06
CA PRO A 50 11.76 -1.39 -7.13
C PRO A 50 12.67 -2.11 -8.14
N PHE A 51 13.72 -1.43 -8.59
CA PHE A 51 14.53 -1.92 -9.70
C PHE A 51 16.01 -2.11 -9.35
N ILE A 52 16.62 -1.23 -8.55
CA ILE A 52 18.05 -1.31 -8.25
C ILE A 52 18.29 -2.23 -7.05
N GLY A 53 18.90 -3.39 -7.32
CA GLY A 53 19.26 -4.34 -6.28
C GLY A 53 20.34 -3.80 -5.33
N SER A 54 20.36 -4.33 -4.11
CA SER A 54 21.37 -4.07 -3.07
C SER A 54 22.76 -4.57 -3.44
N GLN A 55 22.87 -5.36 -4.52
CA GLN A 55 24.10 -5.81 -5.11
C GLN A 55 24.13 -5.42 -6.59
N GLU A 56 25.33 -5.10 -7.06
CA GLU A 56 25.59 -4.82 -8.47
C GLU A 56 25.48 -6.11 -9.29
N LEU A 57 24.65 -6.05 -10.32
CA LEU A 57 24.55 -7.09 -11.34
C LEU A 57 25.57 -6.82 -12.43
N PHE A 58 26.57 -7.68 -12.57
CA PHE A 58 27.65 -7.49 -13.55
C PHE A 58 27.84 -8.71 -14.43
N ARG A 59 28.38 -8.52 -15.64
CA ARG A 59 28.68 -9.61 -16.57
C ARG A 59 29.94 -10.33 -16.12
N VAL A 60 29.84 -11.64 -15.87
CA VAL A 60 30.98 -12.51 -15.54
C VAL A 60 31.39 -13.39 -16.72
N GLY A 61 30.57 -13.45 -17.77
CA GLY A 61 30.87 -14.23 -18.97
C GLY A 61 29.71 -14.27 -19.94
N THR A 62 29.77 -15.21 -20.87
CA THR A 62 28.74 -15.44 -21.89
C THR A 62 28.52 -16.93 -22.05
N LYS A 63 27.27 -17.36 -22.10
CA LYS A 63 26.89 -18.74 -22.40
C LYS A 63 27.20 -19.07 -23.87
N PRO A 64 27.30 -20.36 -24.25
CA PRO A 64 27.48 -20.75 -25.65
C PRO A 64 26.40 -20.20 -26.60
N ASP A 65 25.19 -19.93 -26.10
CA ASP A 65 24.07 -19.35 -26.85
C ASP A 65 24.07 -17.80 -26.90
N GLY A 66 25.17 -17.17 -26.49
CA GLY A 66 25.33 -15.71 -26.52
C GLY A 66 24.71 -14.95 -25.34
N ARG A 67 23.96 -15.61 -24.45
CA ARG A 67 23.37 -14.93 -23.28
C ARG A 67 24.44 -14.57 -22.25
N ALA A 68 24.37 -13.35 -21.70
CA ALA A 68 25.27 -12.92 -20.64
C ALA A 68 25.10 -13.78 -19.37
N ILE A 69 26.21 -14.25 -18.81
CA ILE A 69 26.25 -14.81 -17.47
C ILE A 69 26.44 -13.64 -16.52
N LYS A 70 25.57 -13.55 -15.51
CA LYS A 70 25.54 -12.43 -14.57
C LYS A 70 25.94 -12.92 -13.19
N GLY A 71 26.84 -12.17 -12.55
CA GLY A 71 27.22 -12.32 -11.15
C GLY A 71 26.63 -11.19 -10.30
N LEU A 72 26.65 -11.39 -8.99
CA LEU A 72 26.32 -10.36 -8.01
C LEU A 72 27.58 -9.99 -7.23
N ARG A 73 27.80 -8.70 -7.02
CA ARG A 73 28.87 -8.20 -6.14
C ARG A 73 28.37 -7.01 -5.32
N PRO A 74 28.98 -6.72 -4.16
CA PRO A 74 28.66 -5.50 -3.42
C PRO A 74 28.94 -4.25 -4.25
N TRP A 75 28.10 -3.24 -4.11
CA TRP A 75 28.40 -1.89 -4.61
C TRP A 75 29.69 -1.37 -3.97
N ASN A 76 30.49 -0.60 -4.72
CA ASN A 76 31.72 0.00 -4.20
C ASN A 76 31.91 1.41 -4.74
N VAL A 77 31.62 2.40 -3.88
CA VAL A 77 31.70 3.82 -4.20
C VAL A 77 33.12 4.26 -4.56
N SER A 78 34.15 3.73 -3.87
CA SER A 78 35.54 4.11 -4.13
C SER A 78 36.06 3.65 -5.50
N GLN A 79 35.38 2.69 -6.13
CA GLN A 79 35.70 2.21 -7.46
C GLN A 79 34.72 2.71 -8.52
N ALA A 80 33.99 3.79 -8.24
CA ALA A 80 32.94 4.34 -9.10
C ALA A 80 31.84 3.31 -9.47
N ARG A 81 31.59 2.35 -8.58
CA ARG A 81 30.52 1.33 -8.69
C ARG A 81 29.44 1.61 -7.65
N SER A 82 28.94 2.85 -7.64
CA SER A 82 27.78 3.21 -6.85
C SER A 82 26.51 2.74 -7.56
N PRO A 83 25.44 2.40 -6.81
CA PRO A 83 24.14 2.18 -7.44
C PRO A 83 23.71 3.44 -8.21
N PRO A 84 23.14 3.31 -9.41
CA PRO A 84 22.66 4.48 -10.15
C PRO A 84 21.49 5.13 -9.38
N PRO A 85 21.40 6.47 -9.36
CA PRO A 85 20.31 7.16 -8.68
C PRO A 85 19.01 6.92 -9.46
N LEU A 86 18.16 6.04 -8.92
CA LEU A 86 16.84 5.76 -9.48
C LEU A 86 15.79 5.96 -8.40
N PHE A 87 14.80 6.78 -8.72
CA PHE A 87 13.65 7.03 -7.87
C PHE A 87 12.57 5.98 -8.13
N SER A 88 12.11 5.30 -7.09
CA SER A 88 11.00 4.33 -7.14
C SER A 88 9.97 4.67 -6.06
N VAL A 89 8.70 4.43 -6.35
CA VAL A 89 7.60 4.67 -5.40
C VAL A 89 7.70 3.85 -4.11
N CYS A 90 8.34 2.68 -4.21
CA CYS A 90 8.67 1.85 -3.06
C CYS A 90 10.03 1.19 -3.23
N ARG A 91 10.60 0.70 -2.13
CA ARG A 91 11.75 -0.22 -2.11
C ARG A 91 11.52 -1.35 -1.13
N ASP A 92 12.27 -2.44 -1.22
CA ASP A 92 12.30 -3.49 -0.20
C ASP A 92 13.71 -3.63 0.41
N ALA A 93 13.90 -4.61 1.30
CA ALA A 93 15.19 -4.83 1.98
C ALA A 93 16.34 -5.20 1.02
N ASN A 94 16.02 -5.64 -0.19
CA ASN A 94 16.99 -6.06 -1.21
C ASN A 94 17.21 -4.99 -2.28
N ASN A 95 16.63 -3.79 -2.13
CA ASN A 95 16.69 -2.72 -3.10
C ASN A 95 17.22 -1.41 -2.50
N VAL A 96 17.94 -0.64 -3.31
CA VAL A 96 18.59 0.62 -2.90
C VAL A 96 18.05 1.84 -3.64
N ASP A 97 16.90 1.68 -4.32
CA ASP A 97 16.17 2.78 -4.95
C ASP A 97 15.90 3.93 -3.95
N LEU A 98 15.97 5.17 -4.46
CA LEU A 98 15.55 6.37 -3.75
C LEU A 98 14.02 6.43 -3.73
N LEU A 99 13.43 6.83 -2.62
CA LEU A 99 11.97 6.85 -2.50
C LEU A 99 11.38 8.08 -3.20
N TRP A 100 10.43 7.83 -4.10
CA TRP A 100 9.57 8.84 -4.73
C TRP A 100 8.18 8.86 -4.08
N PRO A 101 7.48 10.01 -4.01
CA PRO A 101 6.09 10.05 -3.60
C PRO A 101 5.20 9.13 -4.44
N GLN A 102 4.08 8.67 -3.87
CA GLN A 102 3.12 7.85 -4.62
C GLN A 102 2.48 8.70 -5.71
N TYR A 103 2.49 8.21 -6.95
CA TYR A 103 1.96 8.94 -8.11
C TYR A 103 0.46 9.23 -8.00
N ASN A 104 -0.30 8.47 -7.21
CA ASN A 104 -1.73 8.71 -7.01
C ASN A 104 -2.02 9.96 -6.15
N ILE A 105 -1.00 10.67 -5.67
CA ILE A 105 -1.15 12.05 -5.17
C ILE A 105 -1.68 12.96 -6.28
N TRP A 106 -1.20 12.81 -7.51
CA TRP A 106 -1.69 13.57 -8.68
C TRP A 106 -2.86 12.89 -9.39
N GLY A 107 -3.37 11.81 -8.82
CA GLY A 107 -4.46 11.01 -9.35
C GLY A 107 -3.99 9.82 -10.18
N MET A 108 -4.96 9.04 -10.62
CA MET A 108 -4.72 7.86 -11.43
C MET A 108 -5.96 7.50 -12.24
N ASP A 109 -5.82 7.41 -13.56
CA ASP A 109 -6.86 6.89 -14.43
C ASP A 109 -6.44 5.54 -15.05
N TRP A 110 -7.15 4.49 -14.63
CA TRP A 110 -7.10 3.17 -15.21
C TRP A 110 -8.44 2.86 -15.87
N THR A 111 -8.74 3.58 -16.95
CA THR A 111 -9.93 3.38 -17.79
C THR A 111 -10.18 1.89 -18.11
N GLY A 112 -9.15 1.13 -18.45
CA GLY A 112 -9.27 -0.30 -18.76
C GLY A 112 -9.47 -1.25 -17.56
N MET A 113 -9.44 -0.76 -16.31
CA MET A 113 -9.83 -1.51 -15.11
C MET A 113 -11.03 -0.89 -14.38
N GLY A 114 -11.66 0.13 -14.97
CA GLY A 114 -12.78 0.85 -14.35
C GLY A 114 -12.43 1.53 -13.04
N MET A 115 -11.15 1.89 -12.84
CA MET A 115 -10.66 2.52 -11.62
C MET A 115 -10.14 3.91 -11.94
N ARG A 116 -10.72 4.92 -11.28
CA ARG A 116 -10.23 6.30 -11.32
C ARG A 116 -10.08 6.80 -9.89
N GLU A 117 -8.87 7.20 -9.53
CA GLU A 117 -8.58 7.92 -8.30
C GLU A 117 -8.37 9.40 -8.66
N PRO A 118 -9.19 10.32 -8.11
CA PRO A 118 -8.94 11.75 -8.31
C PRO A 118 -7.63 12.15 -7.60
N PRO A 119 -7.01 13.29 -7.99
CA PRO A 119 -5.85 13.81 -7.28
C PRO A 119 -6.16 14.04 -5.80
N TRP A 120 -5.13 13.97 -4.96
CA TRP A 120 -5.24 14.01 -3.50
C TRP A 120 -5.93 15.27 -2.99
N CYS A 121 -5.68 16.42 -3.61
CA CYS A 121 -6.36 17.69 -3.32
C CYS A 121 -7.89 17.60 -3.46
N VAL A 122 -8.40 16.69 -4.29
CA VAL A 122 -9.83 16.40 -4.44
C VAL A 122 -10.25 15.20 -3.59
N GLN A 123 -9.44 14.15 -3.57
CA GLN A 123 -9.76 12.90 -2.86
C GLN A 123 -9.86 13.12 -1.35
N PHE A 124 -8.89 13.81 -0.76
CA PHE A 124 -8.81 14.00 0.69
C PHE A 124 -10.05 14.72 1.27
N PRO A 125 -10.54 15.85 0.71
CA PRO A 125 -11.80 16.43 1.13
C PRO A 125 -13.00 15.46 1.06
N MET A 126 -13.04 14.56 0.07
CA MET A 126 -14.10 13.55 -0.03
C MET A 126 -13.99 12.49 1.09
N LEU A 127 -12.78 12.07 1.44
CA LEU A 127 -12.54 11.17 2.57
C LEU A 127 -12.93 11.86 3.88
N ARG A 128 -12.47 13.11 4.07
CA ARG A 128 -12.76 13.99 5.22
C ARG A 128 -14.24 14.13 5.49
N ARG A 129 -15.03 14.50 4.48
CA ARG A 129 -16.49 14.58 4.61
C ARG A 129 -17.12 13.27 5.07
N THR A 130 -16.58 12.13 4.64
CA THR A 130 -17.11 10.82 5.03
C THR A 130 -16.78 10.49 6.48
N TRP A 131 -15.54 10.73 6.91
CA TRP A 131 -15.11 10.38 8.25
C TRP A 131 -15.57 11.38 9.33
N LEU A 132 -15.80 12.65 8.99
CA LEU A 132 -16.45 13.64 9.85
C LEU A 132 -17.93 13.33 10.12
N ARG A 133 -18.65 12.82 9.12
CA ARG A 133 -20.07 12.41 9.28
C ARG A 133 -20.27 11.26 10.27
N LYS A 134 -19.25 10.42 10.43
CA LYS A 134 -19.30 9.26 11.33
C LYS A 134 -17.99 9.15 12.08
N GLY A 135 -17.95 9.79 13.26
CA GLY A 135 -16.83 9.72 14.18
C GLY A 135 -16.39 8.29 14.46
N ILE A 136 -15.10 8.10 14.77
CA ILE A 136 -14.46 6.78 14.88
C ILE A 136 -15.16 5.86 15.89
N THR A 137 -15.71 6.42 16.98
CA THR A 137 -16.45 5.70 18.03
C THR A 137 -17.74 5.05 17.53
N HIS A 138 -18.40 5.63 16.53
CA HIS A 138 -19.64 5.12 15.94
C HIS A 138 -19.41 4.11 14.80
N ARG A 139 -18.15 3.91 14.38
CA ARG A 139 -17.81 2.96 13.31
C ARG A 139 -17.81 1.52 13.85
N PRO A 140 -18.18 0.51 13.02
CA PRO A 140 -18.17 -0.88 13.46
C PRO A 140 -16.79 -1.31 13.96
N GLY A 141 -16.74 -1.95 15.14
CA GLY A 141 -15.53 -2.51 15.75
C GLY A 141 -15.05 -3.80 15.09
N LYS A 142 -14.91 -3.77 13.76
CA LYS A 142 -14.44 -4.88 12.92
C LYS A 142 -13.29 -4.41 12.04
N LEU A 143 -12.33 -5.31 11.84
CA LEU A 143 -11.28 -5.16 10.85
C LEU A 143 -11.87 -5.26 9.45
N PHE A 144 -11.64 -4.24 8.63
CA PHE A 144 -12.15 -4.18 7.27
C PHE A 144 -11.04 -4.27 6.23
N TRP A 145 -11.27 -5.07 5.18
CA TRP A 145 -10.45 -5.05 3.97
C TRP A 145 -11.21 -5.52 2.72
N ARG A 146 -10.96 -4.86 1.59
CA ARG A 146 -11.43 -5.27 0.25
C ARG A 146 -10.32 -5.03 -0.78
N GLY A 147 -10.07 -6.01 -1.65
CA GLY A 147 -9.06 -5.88 -2.70
C GLY A 147 -8.89 -7.12 -3.57
N GLN A 148 -8.03 -7.04 -4.58
CA GLN A 148 -7.81 -8.14 -5.52
C GLN A 148 -7.01 -9.30 -4.92
N LEU A 149 -7.42 -10.54 -5.10
CA LEU A 149 -6.69 -11.72 -4.60
C LEU A 149 -5.35 -11.93 -5.35
N LYS A 150 -5.36 -11.74 -6.67
CA LYS A 150 -4.29 -12.18 -7.59
C LYS A 150 -2.93 -11.53 -7.33
N SER A 151 -2.88 -10.31 -6.79
CA SER A 151 -1.62 -9.58 -6.58
C SER A 151 -0.82 -10.08 -5.38
N ASN A 152 -1.46 -10.65 -4.36
CA ASN A 152 -0.81 -11.26 -3.20
C ASN A 152 -1.70 -12.40 -2.67
N PRO A 153 -1.80 -13.53 -3.39
CA PRO A 153 -2.74 -14.60 -3.06
C PRO A 153 -2.45 -15.24 -1.71
N SER A 154 -1.18 -15.36 -1.34
CA SER A 154 -0.78 -16.01 -0.10
C SER A 154 -1.29 -15.26 1.12
N THR A 155 -1.09 -13.94 1.19
CA THR A 155 -1.49 -13.13 2.36
C THR A 155 -2.98 -12.79 2.33
N ARG A 156 -3.47 -12.31 1.18
CA ARG A 156 -4.88 -11.87 1.03
C ARG A 156 -5.84 -13.06 1.14
N GLY A 157 -5.46 -14.20 0.58
CA GLY A 157 -6.22 -15.44 0.69
C GLY A 157 -6.21 -15.99 2.12
N ALA A 158 -5.06 -15.97 2.80
CA ALA A 158 -4.98 -16.38 4.21
C ALA A 158 -5.85 -15.53 5.13
N MET A 159 -5.93 -14.21 4.91
CA MET A 159 -6.86 -13.38 5.69
C MET A 159 -8.33 -13.72 5.45
N VAL A 160 -8.73 -14.07 4.23
CA VAL A 160 -10.08 -14.59 3.97
C VAL A 160 -10.28 -15.90 4.74
N ARG A 161 -9.28 -16.77 4.75
CA ARG A 161 -9.32 -18.05 5.48
C ARG A 161 -9.41 -17.88 6.99
N CYS A 162 -8.84 -16.83 7.57
CA CYS A 162 -9.07 -16.48 8.97
C CYS A 162 -10.57 -16.38 9.27
N ARG A 163 -11.31 -15.64 8.44
CA ARG A 163 -12.75 -15.43 8.57
C ARG A 163 -13.56 -16.67 8.22
N THR A 164 -13.18 -17.46 7.22
CA THR A 164 -14.05 -18.53 6.70
C THR A 164 -13.78 -19.88 7.35
N ARG A 165 -12.52 -20.21 7.64
CA ARG A 165 -12.09 -21.56 7.98
C ARG A 165 -11.37 -21.68 9.33
N LEU A 166 -10.50 -20.72 9.67
CA LEU A 166 -9.51 -20.91 10.72
C LEU A 166 -9.93 -20.41 12.10
N LEU A 167 -10.65 -19.29 12.18
CA LEU A 167 -11.07 -18.73 13.48
C LEU A 167 -12.40 -19.32 13.95
N PRO A 168 -12.64 -19.39 15.27
CA PRO A 168 -13.96 -19.68 15.83
C PRO A 168 -14.94 -18.53 15.58
N LYS A 169 -16.25 -18.76 15.78
CA LYS A 169 -17.33 -17.77 15.49
C LYS A 169 -17.06 -16.39 16.10
N ALA A 170 -16.54 -16.33 17.33
CA ALA A 170 -16.20 -15.07 18.00
C ALA A 170 -15.13 -14.28 17.24
N GLY A 171 -14.05 -14.94 16.81
CA GLY A 171 -12.99 -14.31 16.01
C GLY A 171 -13.47 -13.91 14.61
N LYS A 172 -14.30 -14.75 13.96
CA LYS A 172 -14.90 -14.41 12.64
C LYS A 172 -15.71 -13.12 12.69
N ARG A 173 -16.40 -12.83 13.80
CA ARG A 173 -17.20 -11.59 13.94
C ARG A 173 -16.35 -10.31 13.96
N ARG A 174 -15.05 -10.40 14.26
CA ARG A 174 -14.11 -9.27 14.26
C ARG A 174 -13.51 -8.97 12.90
N ILE A 175 -13.64 -9.86 11.92
CA ILE A 175 -12.95 -9.76 10.63
C ILE A 175 -13.96 -9.69 9.49
N ASP A 176 -13.99 -8.55 8.81
CA ASP A 176 -14.73 -8.31 7.58
C ASP A 176 -13.76 -8.13 6.40
N VAL A 177 -13.29 -9.26 5.89
CA VAL A 177 -12.36 -9.34 4.75
C VAL A 177 -13.04 -10.06 3.60
N GLU A 178 -12.85 -9.55 2.38
CA GLU A 178 -13.33 -10.16 1.14
C GLU A 178 -12.40 -9.79 -0.01
N VAL A 179 -12.27 -10.69 -0.99
CA VAL A 179 -11.37 -10.53 -2.13
C VAL A 179 -12.13 -10.48 -3.45
N ASN A 180 -11.58 -9.77 -4.43
CA ASN A 180 -12.07 -9.75 -5.80
C ASN A 180 -11.13 -10.57 -6.69
N GLY A 181 -11.71 -11.31 -7.64
CA GLY A 181 -10.97 -12.20 -8.55
C GLY A 181 -10.65 -13.57 -7.95
N VAL A 182 -10.21 -14.48 -8.82
CA VAL A 182 -9.96 -15.89 -8.48
C VAL A 182 -8.52 -16.25 -8.80
N VAL A 183 -7.90 -17.04 -7.94
CA VAL A 183 -6.63 -17.71 -8.24
C VAL A 183 -6.90 -19.20 -8.32
N ILE A 184 -6.80 -19.74 -9.54
CA ILE A 184 -6.85 -21.16 -9.81
C ILE A 184 -5.39 -21.63 -9.92
N ARG A 185 -5.00 -22.63 -9.12
CA ARG A 185 -3.65 -23.19 -9.18
C ARG A 185 -3.46 -23.90 -10.52
N LYS A 186 -2.21 -23.98 -11.03
CA LYS A 186 -1.88 -24.92 -12.11
C LYS A 186 -2.29 -26.33 -11.63
N GLY A 187 -3.25 -26.95 -12.32
CA GLY A 187 -3.90 -28.20 -11.91
C GLY A 187 -5.31 -28.07 -11.31
N GLY A 188 -5.96 -26.90 -11.38
CA GLY A 188 -7.41 -26.77 -11.15
C GLY A 188 -7.89 -26.56 -9.70
N GLY A 189 -7.00 -26.58 -8.71
CA GLY A 189 -7.38 -26.38 -7.30
C GLY A 189 -7.61 -24.92 -6.91
N SER A 190 -8.68 -24.65 -6.15
CA SER A 190 -8.93 -23.36 -5.48
C SER A 190 -8.30 -23.33 -4.08
N MET A 191 -8.07 -22.12 -3.54
CA MET A 191 -7.60 -21.97 -2.17
C MET A 191 -8.74 -22.32 -1.18
N PRO A 192 -8.57 -23.28 -0.26
CA PRO A 192 -9.65 -23.72 0.63
C PRO A 192 -10.18 -22.57 1.50
N GLY A 193 -11.50 -22.37 1.50
CA GLY A 193 -12.14 -21.28 2.27
C GLY A 193 -12.09 -19.91 1.59
N VAL A 194 -11.53 -19.79 0.39
CA VAL A 194 -11.62 -18.58 -0.43
C VAL A 194 -12.64 -18.81 -1.54
N SER A 195 -13.65 -17.94 -1.61
CA SER A 195 -14.70 -17.99 -2.63
C SER A 195 -14.12 -17.80 -4.03
N THR A 196 -14.65 -18.54 -5.01
CA THR A 196 -14.43 -18.29 -6.45
C THR A 196 -15.33 -17.18 -7.00
N ARG A 197 -16.38 -16.79 -6.25
CA ARG A 197 -17.15 -15.58 -6.55
C ARG A 197 -16.42 -14.37 -5.96
N GLY A 198 -16.03 -13.43 -6.81
CA GLY A 198 -15.34 -12.20 -6.41
C GLY A 198 -16.28 -11.22 -5.70
N GLY A 199 -15.74 -10.51 -4.72
CA GLY A 199 -16.45 -9.44 -4.03
C GLY A 199 -16.64 -8.17 -4.87
N LYS A 200 -17.42 -7.24 -4.33
CA LYS A 200 -17.62 -5.91 -4.95
C LYS A 200 -16.43 -5.00 -4.64
N GLN A 201 -16.08 -4.15 -5.61
CA GLN A 201 -15.11 -3.08 -5.38
C GLN A 201 -15.74 -2.03 -4.45
N VAL A 202 -14.93 -1.49 -3.54
CA VAL A 202 -15.35 -0.47 -2.58
C VAL A 202 -14.51 0.78 -2.80
N SER A 203 -15.18 1.93 -2.93
CA SER A 203 -14.54 3.23 -3.12
C SER A 203 -13.68 3.60 -1.92
N ALA A 204 -12.70 4.49 -2.12
CA ALA A 204 -11.85 4.99 -1.04
C ALA A 204 -12.67 5.57 0.12
N SER A 205 -13.64 6.44 -0.17
CA SER A 205 -14.53 7.05 0.84
C SER A 205 -15.33 6.01 1.63
N ALA A 206 -15.87 4.99 0.96
CA ALA A 206 -16.67 3.97 1.64
C ALA A 206 -15.86 3.18 2.68
N ARG A 207 -14.54 3.01 2.47
CA ARG A 207 -13.63 2.40 3.45
C ARG A 207 -13.56 3.19 4.75
N CYS A 208 -13.72 4.51 4.70
CA CYS A 208 -13.64 5.37 5.89
C CYS A 208 -14.79 5.15 6.88
N ASN A 209 -15.81 4.38 6.53
CA ASN A 209 -16.84 3.92 7.48
C ASN A 209 -16.35 2.82 8.43
N ALA A 210 -15.18 2.23 8.19
CA ALA A 210 -14.59 1.22 9.06
C ALA A 210 -13.75 1.87 10.17
N LYS A 211 -13.80 1.29 11.38
CA LYS A 211 -12.95 1.72 12.49
C LYS A 211 -11.50 1.28 12.30
N TYR A 212 -11.31 0.03 11.86
CA TYR A 212 -10.01 -0.59 11.65
C TYR A 212 -9.82 -0.95 10.16
N LEU A 213 -8.78 -0.39 9.55
CA LEU A 213 -8.44 -0.65 8.14
C LEU A 213 -7.18 -1.51 8.07
N LEU A 214 -7.33 -2.74 7.58
CA LEU A 214 -6.16 -3.59 7.33
C LEU A 214 -5.39 -3.06 6.11
N HIS A 215 -4.09 -2.90 6.23
CA HIS A 215 -3.21 -2.67 5.09
C HIS A 215 -2.58 -3.99 4.64
N MET A 216 -2.72 -4.31 3.36
CA MET A 216 -2.05 -5.47 2.74
C MET A 216 -1.50 -5.09 1.37
N GLU A 217 -0.21 -5.31 1.21
CA GLU A 217 0.53 -5.15 -0.03
C GLU A 217 -0.03 -6.00 -1.19
N GLY A 218 0.28 -5.57 -2.41
CA GLY A 218 -0.03 -6.28 -3.64
C GLY A 218 1.19 -7.05 -4.13
N ARG A 219 1.55 -6.84 -5.40
CA ARG A 219 2.83 -7.35 -5.93
C ARG A 219 4.00 -6.63 -5.28
N SER A 220 3.87 -5.32 -5.14
CA SER A 220 4.70 -4.46 -4.31
C SER A 220 3.83 -3.71 -3.27
N PHE A 221 4.03 -2.40 -3.10
CA PHE A 221 3.17 -1.54 -2.30
C PHE A 221 1.70 -1.56 -2.76
N SER A 222 0.81 -0.97 -1.97
CA SER A 222 -0.60 -0.80 -2.35
C SER A 222 -1.02 0.66 -2.36
N LEU A 223 -1.57 1.11 -3.50
CA LEU A 223 -2.15 2.45 -3.67
C LEU A 223 -3.28 2.76 -2.68
N ALA A 224 -3.91 1.74 -2.09
CA ALA A 224 -4.92 1.94 -1.06
C ALA A 224 -4.36 2.60 0.21
N GLN A 225 -3.04 2.63 0.39
CA GLN A 225 -2.40 3.16 1.59
C GLN A 225 -2.72 4.63 1.85
N LEU A 226 -2.51 5.49 0.85
CA LEU A 226 -2.74 6.93 0.96
C LEU A 226 -4.20 7.25 1.35
N PRO A 227 -5.23 6.72 0.67
CA PRO A 227 -6.61 6.95 1.10
C PRO A 227 -6.96 6.26 2.42
N GLN A 228 -6.37 5.11 2.76
CA GLN A 228 -6.59 4.50 4.07
C GLN A 228 -6.04 5.37 5.21
N ALA A 229 -4.88 5.98 5.01
CA ALA A 229 -4.27 6.94 5.92
C ALA A 229 -5.16 8.20 6.12
N GLY A 230 -5.84 8.66 5.07
CA GLY A 230 -6.75 9.81 5.14
C GLY A 230 -8.15 9.54 5.69
N CYS A 231 -8.47 8.31 6.12
CA CYS A 231 -9.84 7.94 6.53
C CYS A 231 -10.20 8.27 7.99
N GLY A 232 -9.27 8.79 8.80
CA GLY A 232 -9.48 8.95 10.24
C GLY A 232 -9.84 7.61 10.92
N SER A 233 -9.33 6.50 10.37
CA SER A 233 -9.49 5.14 10.87
C SER A 233 -8.16 4.67 11.47
N LEU A 234 -8.20 3.67 12.36
CA LEU A 234 -6.97 3.04 12.83
C LEU A 234 -6.43 2.09 11.76
N MET A 235 -5.22 2.38 11.29
CA MET A 235 -4.48 1.52 10.36
C MET A 235 -4.00 0.28 11.10
N VAL A 236 -4.21 -0.89 10.50
CA VAL A 236 -3.72 -2.19 11.02
C VAL A 236 -2.73 -2.73 10.00
N MET A 237 -1.46 -2.89 10.40
CA MET A 237 -0.38 -3.16 9.44
C MET A 237 0.51 -4.32 9.89
N GLY A 238 0.92 -5.13 8.92
CA GLY A 238 1.93 -6.18 9.08
C GLY A 238 3.36 -5.64 9.15
N PRO A 239 4.39 -6.51 9.28
CA PRO A 239 5.77 -6.14 8.97
C PRO A 239 5.91 -5.70 7.51
N HIS A 240 6.92 -4.87 7.22
CA HIS A 240 7.20 -4.41 5.87
C HIS A 240 7.70 -5.54 4.98
N ARG A 241 7.17 -5.59 3.75
CA ARG A 241 7.97 -6.09 2.62
C ARG A 241 8.47 -4.92 1.80
N TYR A 242 7.60 -3.95 1.55
CA TYR A 242 7.91 -2.71 0.84
C TYR A 242 7.88 -1.53 1.80
N TYR A 243 8.63 -0.49 1.44
CA TYR A 243 8.70 0.79 2.13
C TYR A 243 8.28 1.86 1.14
N THR A 244 7.23 2.60 1.46
CA THR A 244 6.90 3.89 0.81
C THR A 244 7.20 5.06 1.75
N PRO A 245 7.28 6.31 1.26
CA PRO A 245 7.37 7.49 2.14
C PRO A 245 6.28 7.51 3.23
N ILE A 246 5.04 7.14 2.87
CA ILE A 246 3.88 7.12 3.78
C ILE A 246 4.06 6.06 4.87
N GLU A 247 4.52 4.85 4.52
CA GLU A 247 4.70 3.80 5.53
C GLU A 247 5.79 4.14 6.52
N ARG A 248 6.88 4.74 6.03
CA ARG A 248 7.96 5.21 6.90
C ARG A 248 7.44 6.24 7.89
N ALA A 249 6.64 7.19 7.42
CA ALA A 249 6.04 8.21 8.28
C ALA A 249 5.08 7.60 9.32
N TYR A 250 4.15 6.74 8.91
CA TYR A 250 3.18 6.11 9.82
C TYR A 250 3.86 5.30 10.94
N ARG A 251 4.91 4.56 10.59
CA ARG A 251 5.59 3.71 11.56
C ARG A 251 6.50 4.48 12.49
N ALA A 252 7.24 5.47 11.97
CA ALA A 252 8.10 6.31 12.79
C ALA A 252 7.31 7.05 13.88
N ASN A 253 6.05 7.37 13.61
CA ASN A 253 5.17 8.07 14.54
C ASN A 253 4.21 7.14 15.33
N GLY A 254 4.24 5.82 15.10
CA GLY A 254 3.40 4.87 15.83
C GLY A 254 1.89 4.94 15.52
N PHE A 255 1.48 5.50 14.38
CA PHE A 255 0.06 5.70 14.01
C PHE A 255 -0.63 4.45 13.43
N PHE A 256 -0.30 3.26 13.94
CA PHE A 256 -0.89 2.00 13.46
C PHE A 256 -0.92 0.93 14.55
N LEU A 257 -1.82 -0.04 14.40
CA LEU A 257 -1.87 -1.25 15.20
C LEU A 257 -1.04 -2.34 14.50
N PRO A 258 0.09 -2.78 15.08
CA PRO A 258 0.90 -3.84 14.50
C PRO A 258 0.22 -5.20 14.64
N VAL A 259 0.25 -6.00 13.58
CA VAL A 259 -0.22 -7.39 13.58
C VAL A 259 0.74 -8.29 12.79
N GLN A 260 0.67 -9.59 13.05
CA GLN A 260 1.29 -10.59 12.19
C GLN A 260 0.30 -10.99 11.10
N LEU A 261 0.63 -10.70 9.84
CA LEU A 261 -0.23 -11.10 8.72
C LEU A 261 -0.07 -12.61 8.44
N PRO A 262 -1.16 -13.36 8.24
CA PRO A 262 -1.11 -14.77 7.93
C PRO A 262 -0.65 -14.98 6.49
N VAL A 263 0.07 -16.07 6.24
CA VAL A 263 0.54 -16.44 4.91
C VAL A 263 0.07 -17.86 4.60
N TYR A 264 -0.67 -18.03 3.52
CA TYR A 264 -1.04 -19.35 3.04
C TYR A 264 0.11 -19.94 2.21
N ASN A 265 0.64 -21.07 2.67
CA ASN A 265 1.65 -21.83 1.96
C ASN A 265 1.19 -23.29 1.77
N PRO A 266 0.64 -23.66 0.60
CA PRO A 266 0.09 -25.00 0.36
C PRO A 266 1.13 -26.14 0.34
N GLY A 267 2.43 -25.83 0.48
CA GLY A 267 3.47 -26.86 0.49
C GLY A 267 4.85 -26.36 0.89
N GLY A 268 4.99 -25.51 1.92
CA GLY A 268 6.30 -24.93 2.20
C GLY A 268 6.60 -24.46 3.62
N ASP A 269 7.89 -24.15 3.75
CA ASP A 269 8.72 -23.62 4.85
C ASP A 269 8.17 -23.68 6.29
N PRO A 270 8.79 -24.48 7.19
CA PRO A 270 8.52 -24.46 8.63
C PRO A 270 8.69 -23.08 9.30
N ARG A 271 9.43 -22.15 8.68
CA ARG A 271 9.64 -20.77 9.17
C ARG A 271 8.48 -19.83 8.82
N ALA A 272 7.56 -20.23 7.94
CA ALA A 272 6.34 -19.46 7.70
C ALA A 272 5.49 -19.48 8.98
N VAL A 273 5.05 -18.30 9.45
CA VAL A 273 4.19 -18.23 10.64
C VAL A 273 2.93 -19.05 10.39
N VAL A 274 2.63 -19.94 11.34
CA VAL A 274 1.45 -20.80 11.30
C VAL A 274 0.22 -19.93 11.09
N GLU A 275 -0.42 -20.12 9.94
CA GLU A 275 -1.53 -19.27 9.45
C GLU A 275 -2.60 -19.03 10.52
N ARG A 276 -2.91 -20.05 11.35
CA ARG A 276 -3.85 -19.94 12.46
C ARG A 276 -3.38 -18.96 13.55
N GLY A 277 -2.13 -19.06 14.00
CA GLY A 277 -1.60 -18.17 15.04
C GLY A 277 -1.59 -16.70 14.60
N ALA A 278 -1.28 -16.44 13.33
CA ALA A 278 -1.40 -15.11 12.75
C ALA A 278 -2.86 -14.62 12.68
N CYS A 279 -3.82 -15.50 12.32
CA CYS A 279 -5.24 -15.16 12.39
C CYS A 279 -5.70 -14.80 13.81
N GLU A 280 -5.24 -15.55 14.82
CA GLU A 280 -5.55 -15.31 16.23
C GLU A 280 -4.93 -13.99 16.71
N ASN A 281 -3.68 -13.70 16.34
CA ASN A 281 -3.03 -12.42 16.60
C ASN A 281 -3.83 -11.24 16.05
N VAL A 282 -4.24 -11.30 14.78
CA VAL A 282 -5.08 -10.25 14.16
C VAL A 282 -6.40 -10.08 14.91
N SER A 283 -7.09 -11.16 15.24
CA SER A 283 -8.35 -11.10 15.98
C SER A 283 -8.17 -10.56 17.40
N ALA A 284 -7.08 -10.92 18.07
CA ALA A 284 -6.74 -10.49 19.41
C ALA A 284 -6.40 -8.99 19.45
N ALA A 285 -5.64 -8.49 18.47
CA ALA A 285 -5.30 -7.08 18.36
C ALA A 285 -6.55 -6.18 18.27
N ILE A 286 -7.55 -6.58 17.48
CA ILE A 286 -8.82 -5.87 17.37
C ILE A 286 -9.63 -5.96 18.66
N THR A 287 -9.63 -7.12 19.31
CA THR A 287 -10.31 -7.31 20.59
C THR A 287 -9.69 -6.43 21.68
N TRP A 288 -8.37 -6.37 21.75
CA TRP A 288 -7.63 -5.47 22.64
C TRP A 288 -7.95 -4.01 22.35
N ALA A 289 -7.91 -3.58 21.08
CA ALA A 289 -8.18 -2.20 20.71
C ALA A 289 -9.62 -1.79 21.08
N GLU A 290 -10.60 -2.67 20.89
CA GLU A 290 -11.99 -2.43 21.31
C GLU A 290 -12.15 -2.40 22.84
N SER A 291 -11.34 -3.17 23.59
CA SER A 291 -11.35 -3.13 25.06
C SER A 291 -10.79 -1.83 25.65
N LYS A 292 -10.01 -1.08 24.86
CA LYS A 292 -9.43 0.21 25.23
C LYS A 292 -10.22 1.40 24.68
N ALA A 293 -11.19 1.16 23.81
CA ALA A 293 -12.04 2.22 23.30
C ALA A 293 -12.84 2.84 24.46
N PRO A 294 -12.86 4.17 24.60
CA PRO A 294 -13.66 4.81 25.64
C PRO A 294 -15.12 4.38 25.50
N GLY A 295 -15.70 3.89 26.60
CA GLY A 295 -17.13 3.62 26.67
C GLY A 295 -17.89 4.89 26.25
N GLY A 296 -18.90 4.75 25.39
CA GLY A 296 -19.51 5.84 24.62
C GLY A 296 -20.30 6.89 25.42
N GLY A 297 -19.70 7.47 26.46
CA GLY A 297 -20.28 8.51 27.32
C GLY A 297 -19.46 9.80 27.43
N ALA A 298 -18.29 9.90 26.80
CA ALA A 298 -17.62 11.19 26.62
C ALA A 298 -18.13 11.85 25.34
N ASP A 299 -18.47 13.14 25.43
CA ASP A 299 -19.15 13.94 24.42
C ASP A 299 -18.35 14.03 23.10
N ALA A 300 -18.42 12.97 22.30
CA ALA A 300 -17.67 12.81 21.06
C ALA A 300 -18.02 13.89 20.02
N SER A 301 -19.15 14.58 20.21
CA SER A 301 -19.59 15.70 19.39
C SER A 301 -18.62 16.89 19.51
N ALA A 302 -18.20 17.22 20.73
CA ALA A 302 -17.28 18.32 21.01
C ALA A 302 -15.86 18.01 20.52
N ALA A 303 -15.40 16.77 20.67
CA ALA A 303 -14.09 16.34 20.17
C ALA A 303 -14.03 16.36 18.62
N VAL A 304 -15.08 15.91 17.95
CA VAL A 304 -15.18 15.96 16.48
C VAL A 304 -15.28 17.41 15.99
N ALA A 305 -16.01 18.28 16.70
CA ALA A 305 -16.10 19.70 16.37
C ALA A 305 -14.77 20.44 16.59
N ALA A 306 -14.07 20.16 17.69
CA ALA A 306 -12.76 20.73 17.99
C ALA A 306 -11.69 20.25 16.98
N GLU A 307 -11.70 18.98 16.61
CA GLU A 307 -10.82 18.44 15.58
C GLU A 307 -11.16 19.07 14.21
N ALA A 308 -12.44 19.17 13.85
CA ALA A 308 -12.85 19.85 12.62
C ALA A 308 -12.39 21.31 12.56
N ALA A 309 -12.42 22.04 13.68
CA ALA A 309 -11.97 23.43 13.80
C ALA A 309 -10.44 23.56 13.70
N ALA A 310 -9.67 22.69 14.39
CA ALA A 310 -8.21 22.69 14.33
C ALA A 310 -7.67 22.44 12.92
N TRP A 311 -8.35 21.59 12.14
CA TRP A 311 -8.00 21.37 10.73
C TRP A 311 -8.40 22.53 9.81
N THR A 312 -9.42 23.32 10.16
CA THR A 312 -9.78 24.52 9.41
C THR A 312 -8.75 25.63 9.60
N GLU A 313 -8.14 25.76 10.77
CA GLU A 313 -7.01 26.68 10.97
C GLU A 313 -5.76 26.27 10.17
N LEU A 314 -5.47 24.97 10.09
CA LEU A 314 -4.36 24.42 9.29
C LEU A 314 -4.54 24.56 7.76
N GLU A 315 -5.77 24.71 7.27
CA GLU A 315 -6.05 25.00 5.85
C GLU A 315 -5.95 26.50 5.50
N LEU A 316 -5.93 27.38 6.51
CA LEU A 316 -5.83 28.84 6.37
C LEU A 316 -4.40 29.38 6.59
N SER A 317 -3.49 28.54 7.08
CA SER A 317 -2.05 28.83 7.26
C SER A 317 -1.20 28.27 6.12
#